data_AF-A0A2U0DT76-F1
#
_entry.id   AF-A0A2U0DT76-F1
#
_cell.length_a   1.000
_cell.length_b   1.000
_cell.length_c   1.000
_cell.angle_alpha   90.00
_cell.angle_beta   90.00
_cell.angle_gamma   90.00
#
_symmetry.space_group_name_H-M   'P 1'
#
loop_
_entity.id
_entity.type
_entity.pdbx_description
1 polymer ?
#
loop_
_entity_poly.entity_id
_entity_poly.type
_entity_poly.pdbx_seq_one_letter_code
_entity_poly.pdbx_strand_id
1 'polypeptide(L)'
;MKKLISILLLSLYLVSTTELYQLLKIPTLVEHYWEHKNMNPDMPVIAFLRAHYDHPAKDGDFGKDQKLPFIIHSTTLSLVFTINPGFYFETKTENFRSLKSHKIPSKDEDFCYKGFAGSVWEPPKSFS
;
A
#
# COMPACT_ATOMS: atom_id res chain seq x y z
N MET A 1 27.59 -7.03 -13.84
CA MET A 1 26.67 -6.59 -14.92
C MET A 1 25.23 -7.09 -14.73
N LYS A 2 24.96 -8.40 -14.65
CA LYS A 2 23.59 -8.94 -14.47
C LYS A 2 22.81 -8.29 -13.32
N LYS A 3 23.44 -8.14 -12.14
CA LYS A 3 22.83 -7.48 -10.97
C LYS A 3 22.41 -6.03 -11.22
N LEU A 4 23.27 -5.23 -11.88
CA LEU A 4 22.96 -3.82 -12.18
C LEU A 4 21.81 -3.71 -13.17
N ILE A 5 21.80 -4.57 -14.19
CA ILE A 5 20.71 -4.64 -15.16
C ILE A 5 19.41 -5.03 -14.47
N SER A 6 19.43 -6.04 -13.57
CA SER A 6 18.25 -6.43 -12.80
C SER A 6 17.73 -5.30 -11.90
N ILE A 7 18.62 -4.56 -11.22
CA ILE A 7 18.23 -3.41 -10.39
C ILE A 7 17.60 -2.32 -11.26
N LEU A 8 18.22 -1.98 -12.40
CA LEU A 8 17.69 -0.98 -13.32
C LEU A 8 16.30 -1.36 -13.82
N LEU A 9 16.12 -2.60 -14.29
CA LEU A 9 14.84 -3.09 -14.79
C LEU A 9 13.77 -3.10 -13.69
N LEU A 10 14.13 -3.50 -12.46
CA LEU A 10 13.19 -3.49 -11.33
C LEU A 10 12.80 -2.06 -10.94
N SER A 11 13.76 -1.13 -10.91
CA SER A 11 13.49 0.28 -10.64
C SER A 11 12.56 0.88 -11.70
N LEU A 12 12.82 0.62 -12.99
CA LEU A 12 11.95 1.07 -14.08
C LEU A 12 10.56 0.47 -13.97
N TYR A 13 10.45 -0.82 -13.63
CA TYR A 13 9.17 -1.48 -13.41
C TYR A 13 8.39 -0.82 -12.26
N LEU A 14 9.04 -0.58 -11.12
CA LEU A 14 8.42 0.07 -9.97
C LEU A 14 7.94 1.49 -10.32
N VAL A 15 8.78 2.29 -10.98
CA VAL A 15 8.41 3.64 -11.41
C VAL A 15 7.26 3.63 -12.43
N SER A 16 7.21 2.65 -13.33
CA SER A 16 6.19 2.57 -14.39
C SER A 16 4.86 1.99 -13.93
N THR A 17 4.84 1.18 -12.87
CA THR A 17 3.65 0.43 -12.42
C THR A 17 3.07 0.94 -11.10
N THR A 18 3.74 1.86 -10.43
CA THR A 18 3.30 2.46 -9.17
C THR A 18 3.39 3.98 -9.23
N GLU A 19 2.85 4.66 -8.23
CA GLU A 19 2.92 6.13 -8.09
C GLU A 19 4.33 6.67 -7.76
N LEU A 20 5.37 5.83 -7.77
CA LEU A 20 6.76 6.29 -7.58
C LEU A 20 7.19 7.34 -8.60
N TYR A 21 6.60 7.37 -9.81
CA TYR A 21 6.86 8.42 -10.79
C TYR A 21 6.47 9.82 -10.28
N GLN A 22 5.54 9.95 -9.33
CA GLN A 22 5.14 11.23 -8.76
C GLN A 22 6.32 11.92 -8.06
N LEU A 23 7.30 11.16 -7.55
CA LEU A 23 8.53 11.72 -6.97
C LEU A 23 9.37 12.49 -8.00
N LEU A 24 9.20 12.23 -9.30
CA LEU A 24 9.86 13.01 -10.35
C LEU A 24 9.28 14.43 -10.49
N LYS A 25 8.12 14.71 -9.88
CA LYS A 25 7.47 16.04 -9.84
C LYS A 25 7.87 16.88 -8.63
N ILE A 26 8.75 16.37 -7.75
CA ILE A 26 9.26 17.14 -6.60
C ILE A 26 9.90 18.49 -7.03
N PRO A 27 10.64 18.60 -8.14
CA PRO A 27 11.15 19.90 -8.59
C PRO A 27 10.05 20.93 -8.83
N THR A 28 8.91 20.53 -9.41
CA THR A 28 7.74 21.40 -9.63
C THR A 28 7.12 21.87 -8.32
N LEU A 29 7.02 20.99 -7.32
CA LEU A 29 6.55 21.33 -5.98
C LEU A 29 7.45 22.39 -5.34
N VAL A 30 8.77 22.21 -5.47
CA VAL A 30 9.77 23.11 -4.91
C VAL A 30 9.74 24.48 -5.60
N GLU A 31 9.64 24.53 -6.92
CA GLU A 31 9.49 25.77 -7.69
C GLU A 31 8.24 26.53 -7.25
N HIS A 32 7.09 25.85 -7.16
CA HIS A 32 5.84 26.47 -6.76
C HIS A 32 5.86 26.94 -5.28
N TYR A 33 6.50 26.19 -4.39
CA TYR A 33 6.75 26.67 -3.02
C TYR A 33 7.54 27.98 -3.01
N TRP A 34 8.57 28.11 -3.85
CA TRP A 34 9.36 29.33 -3.96
C TRP A 34 8.55 30.52 -4.47
N GLU A 35 7.61 30.31 -5.40
CA GLU A 35 6.68 31.36 -5.83
C GLU A 35 5.87 31.90 -4.64
N HIS A 36 5.28 31.01 -3.83
CA HIS A 36 4.56 31.39 -2.62
C HIS A 36 5.46 32.03 -1.57
N LYS A 37 6.70 31.55 -1.41
CA LYS A 37 7.68 32.12 -0.47
C LYS A 37 8.11 33.53 -0.88
N ASN A 38 8.17 33.82 -2.17
CA ASN A 38 8.49 35.15 -2.69
C ASN A 38 7.33 36.13 -2.46
N MET A 39 6.08 35.66 -2.55
CA MET A 39 4.88 36.48 -2.27
C MET A 39 4.62 36.65 -0.77
N ASN A 40 4.91 35.61 0.03
CA ASN A 40 4.78 35.60 1.48
C ASN A 40 6.06 35.02 2.11
N PRO A 41 7.04 35.88 2.45
CA PRO A 41 8.32 35.45 3.04
C PRO A 41 8.18 34.66 4.34
N ASP A 42 7.08 34.79 5.06
CA ASP A 42 6.84 34.09 6.33
C ASP A 42 6.14 32.74 6.14
N MET A 43 5.76 32.37 4.91
CA MET A 43 5.06 31.11 4.66
C MET A 43 5.96 29.90 4.99
N PRO A 44 5.55 29.03 5.92
CA PRO A 44 6.23 27.77 6.16
C PRO A 44 5.81 26.71 5.14
N VAL A 45 6.69 25.74 4.87
CA VAL A 45 6.41 24.62 3.93
C VAL A 45 5.11 23.89 4.29
N ILE A 46 4.84 23.67 5.57
CA ILE A 46 3.63 22.97 6.01
C ILE A 46 2.33 23.74 5.68
N ALA A 47 2.37 25.08 5.72
CA ALA A 47 1.21 25.88 5.34
C ALA A 47 0.97 25.82 3.83
N PHE A 48 2.04 25.84 3.03
CA PHE A 48 1.94 25.62 1.59
C PHE A 48 1.37 24.24 1.26
N LEU A 49 1.86 23.18 1.90
CA LEU A 49 1.32 21.83 1.69
C LEU A 49 -0.15 21.75 2.11
N ARG A 50 -0.54 22.36 3.23
CA ARG A 50 -1.95 22.40 3.64
C ARG A 50 -2.81 23.08 2.58
N ALA A 51 -2.39 24.24 2.07
CA ALA A 51 -3.17 24.97 1.07
C ALA A 51 -3.48 24.16 -0.20
N HIS A 52 -2.55 23.28 -0.63
CA HIS A 52 -2.68 22.54 -1.89
C HIS A 52 -3.12 21.08 -1.73
N TYR A 53 -3.00 20.49 -0.53
CA TYR A 53 -3.35 19.08 -0.28
C TYR A 53 -4.50 18.88 0.72
N ASP A 54 -4.86 19.91 1.50
CA ASP A 54 -5.97 19.85 2.46
C ASP A 54 -7.10 20.78 1.99
N HIS A 55 -8.06 20.20 1.27
CA HIS A 55 -9.18 20.91 0.65
C HIS A 55 -8.74 22.06 -0.28
N PRO A 56 -8.01 21.76 -1.38
CA PRO A 56 -7.49 22.78 -2.27
C PRO A 56 -8.60 23.65 -2.85
N ALA A 57 -8.41 24.96 -2.77
CA ALA A 57 -9.28 25.92 -3.43
C ALA A 57 -9.08 25.81 -4.95
N LYS A 58 -10.16 25.98 -5.73
CA LYS A 58 -10.02 26.17 -7.17
C LYS A 58 -9.83 27.66 -7.43
N ASP A 59 -8.59 28.12 -7.40
CA ASP A 59 -8.25 29.51 -7.69
C ASP A 59 -7.42 29.65 -8.98
N GLY A 60 -6.74 30.79 -9.17
CA GLY A 60 -5.92 31.05 -10.35
C GLY A 60 -4.71 30.11 -10.48
N ASP A 61 -4.34 29.39 -9.42
CA ASP A 61 -3.28 28.39 -9.37
C ASP A 61 -3.68 27.01 -9.91
N PHE A 62 -4.96 26.75 -10.13
CA PHE A 62 -5.50 25.40 -10.37
C PHE A 62 -4.77 24.60 -11.46
N GLY A 63 -4.25 25.25 -12.50
CA GLY A 63 -3.47 24.60 -13.55
C GLY A 63 -2.04 24.20 -13.15
N LYS A 64 -1.43 24.91 -12.20
CA LYS A 64 -0.13 24.57 -11.58
C LYS A 64 -0.31 23.48 -10.54
N ASP A 65 -1.37 23.54 -9.74
CA ASP A 65 -1.69 22.57 -8.70
C ASP A 65 -1.81 21.15 -9.23
N GLN A 66 -2.47 20.99 -10.38
CA GLN A 66 -2.60 19.70 -11.06
C GLN A 66 -1.26 19.06 -11.43
N LYS A 67 -0.19 19.85 -11.55
CA LYS A 67 1.17 19.37 -11.86
C LYS A 67 1.94 18.97 -10.61
N LEU A 68 1.43 19.27 -9.42
CA LEU A 68 2.04 18.85 -8.16
C LEU A 68 2.00 17.33 -8.01
N PRO A 69 2.97 16.76 -7.29
CA PRO A 69 3.00 15.33 -7.01
C PRO A 69 1.76 14.92 -6.22
N PHE A 70 1.18 13.76 -6.54
CA PHE A 70 0.06 13.16 -5.81
C PHE A 70 -1.26 13.97 -5.78
N ILE A 71 -1.45 14.95 -6.67
CA ILE A 71 -2.75 15.61 -6.87
C ILE A 71 -3.60 14.85 -7.90
N ILE A 72 -3.00 14.53 -9.06
CA ILE A 72 -3.63 13.71 -10.10
C ILE A 72 -2.93 12.37 -10.18
N HIS A 73 -3.73 11.31 -10.13
CA HIS A 73 -3.33 9.92 -10.27
C HIS A 73 -3.62 9.43 -11.69
N SER A 74 -2.63 8.79 -12.31
CA SER A 74 -2.82 8.14 -13.61
C SER A 74 -3.17 6.66 -13.39
N THR A 75 -3.91 6.08 -14.33
CA THR A 75 -4.13 4.63 -14.32
C THR A 75 -2.81 3.90 -14.46
N THR A 76 -2.44 3.13 -13.44
CA THR A 76 -1.23 2.30 -13.44
C THR A 76 -1.33 1.19 -14.47
N LEU A 77 -0.19 0.81 -15.05
CA LEU A 77 -0.11 -0.30 -16.00
C LEU A 77 -0.70 -1.59 -15.38
N SER A 78 -1.81 -2.05 -15.94
CA SER A 78 -2.44 -3.32 -15.56
C SER A 78 -2.11 -4.38 -16.60
N LEU A 79 -1.21 -5.31 -16.26
CA LEU A 79 -0.87 -6.43 -17.12
C LEU A 79 -1.77 -7.63 -16.78
N VAL A 80 -2.65 -8.01 -17.71
CA VAL A 80 -3.48 -9.21 -17.59
C VAL A 80 -2.85 -10.32 -18.42
N PHE A 81 -2.33 -11.35 -17.75
CA PHE A 81 -1.83 -12.55 -18.42
C PHE A 81 -2.95 -13.57 -18.49
N THR A 82 -3.37 -13.92 -19.70
CA THR A 82 -4.33 -15.00 -19.93
C THR A 82 -3.56 -16.30 -20.20
N ILE A 83 -4.03 -17.40 -19.63
CA ILE A 83 -3.46 -18.72 -19.89
C ILE A 83 -3.93 -19.13 -21.29
N ASN A 84 -3.00 -19.35 -22.21
CA ASN A 84 -3.32 -19.95 -23.51
C ASN A 84 -3.89 -21.37 -23.25
N PRO A 85 -4.98 -21.79 -23.91
CA PRO A 85 -5.57 -23.12 -23.70
C PRO A 85 -4.59 -24.31 -23.89
N GLY A 86 -3.41 -24.10 -24.48
CA GLY A 86 -2.35 -25.10 -24.59
C GLY A 86 -1.34 -25.18 -23.44
N PHE A 87 -1.44 -24.35 -22.39
CA PHE A 87 -0.50 -24.37 -21.27
C PHE A 87 -1.01 -25.26 -20.12
N TYR A 88 -0.30 -26.35 -19.86
CA TYR A 88 -0.52 -27.20 -18.69
C TYR A 88 0.70 -27.13 -17.76
N PHE A 89 0.46 -27.06 -16.45
CA PHE A 89 1.51 -27.26 -15.46
C PHE A 89 1.70 -28.75 -15.25
N GLU A 90 2.85 -29.28 -15.65
CA GLU A 90 3.28 -30.59 -15.19
C GLU A 90 3.75 -30.43 -13.74
N THR A 91 2.80 -30.55 -12.80
CA THR A 91 3.14 -30.79 -11.40
C THR A 91 3.86 -32.13 -11.35
N LYS A 92 5.19 -32.09 -11.31
CA LYS A 92 5.91 -33.22 -10.72
C LYS A 92 5.42 -33.32 -9.29
N THR A 93 4.69 -34.39 -8.99
CA THR A 93 4.51 -34.86 -7.63
C THR A 93 5.89 -35.24 -7.10
N GLU A 94 6.66 -34.24 -6.69
CA GLU A 94 7.80 -34.48 -5.81
C GLU A 94 7.17 -35.09 -4.56
N ASN A 95 7.46 -36.36 -4.31
CA ASN A 95 7.12 -37.01 -3.06
C ASN A 95 7.86 -36.23 -1.97
N PHE A 96 7.18 -35.25 -1.37
CA PHE A 96 7.69 -34.55 -0.20
C PHE A 96 7.99 -35.63 0.83
N ARG A 97 9.28 -35.95 0.98
CA ARG A 97 9.73 -36.82 2.05
C ARG A 97 9.28 -36.09 3.31
N SER A 98 8.28 -36.64 4.01
CA SER A 98 7.72 -36.04 5.22
C SER A 98 8.89 -35.60 6.09
N LEU A 99 9.12 -34.29 6.17
CA LEU A 99 10.07 -33.77 7.13
C LEU A 99 9.47 -34.17 8.46
N LYS A 100 10.17 -34.99 9.25
CA LYS A 100 9.75 -35.27 10.62
C LYS A 100 9.55 -33.92 11.30
N SER A 101 8.28 -33.55 11.44
CA SER A 101 7.88 -32.38 12.18
C SER A 101 8.34 -32.65 13.60
N HIS A 102 9.40 -31.96 14.02
CA HIS A 102 9.72 -31.88 15.43
C HIS A 102 8.54 -31.11 16.01
N LYS A 103 7.72 -31.79 16.82
CA LYS A 103 6.64 -31.14 17.57
C LYS A 103 7.24 -29.90 18.21
N ILE A 104 6.79 -28.73 17.79
CA ILE A 104 7.07 -27.50 18.50
C ILE A 104 6.47 -27.72 19.88
N PRO A 105 7.22 -27.55 20.99
CA PRO A 105 6.63 -27.61 22.31
C PRO A 105 5.66 -26.43 22.42
N SER A 106 4.39 -26.68 22.10
CA SER A 106 3.31 -25.79 22.47
C SER A 106 3.19 -25.89 23.98
N LYS A 107 3.38 -24.77 24.68
CA LYS A 107 2.98 -24.66 26.07
C LYS A 107 1.49 -24.99 26.11
N ASP A 108 1.14 -26.06 26.81
CA ASP A 108 -0.23 -26.45 27.02
C ASP A 108 -0.87 -25.38 27.91
N GLU A 109 -1.56 -24.42 27.31
CA GLU A 109 -2.46 -23.53 28.04
C GLU A 109 -3.78 -24.26 28.27
N ASP A 110 -3.71 -25.41 28.94
CA ASP A 110 -4.83 -25.96 29.69
C ASP A 110 -5.06 -25.06 30.92
N PHE A 111 -5.42 -23.79 30.67
CA PHE A 111 -6.21 -23.01 31.59
C PHE A 111 -7.60 -23.65 31.65
N CYS A 112 -7.67 -24.72 32.43
CA CYS A 112 -8.89 -25.27 32.97
C CYS A 112 -9.64 -24.14 33.69
N TYR A 113 -10.53 -23.43 32.99
CA TYR A 113 -11.63 -22.70 33.60
C TYR A 113 -12.60 -23.75 34.18
N LYS A 114 -12.19 -24.40 35.27
CA LYS A 114 -13.10 -25.11 36.18
C LYS A 114 -13.95 -24.08 36.91
N GLY A 115 -14.94 -23.52 36.21
CA GLY A 115 -15.77 -22.46 36.78
C GLY A 115 -17.08 -22.16 36.06
N PHE A 116 -17.29 -22.64 34.82
CA PHE A 116 -18.53 -22.37 34.09
C PHE A 116 -19.17 -23.66 33.58
N ALA A 117 -19.51 -24.55 34.52
CA ALA A 117 -20.41 -25.67 34.28
C ALA A 117 -21.85 -25.20 34.57
N GLY A 118 -22.42 -24.40 33.67
CA GLY A 118 -23.85 -24.06 33.69
C GLY A 118 -24.15 -22.60 33.38
N SER A 119 -25.03 -22.40 32.40
CA SER A 119 -25.83 -21.18 32.17
C SER A 119 -25.16 -19.89 31.68
N VAL A 120 -24.11 -19.94 30.84
CA VAL A 120 -23.63 -18.71 30.16
C VAL A 120 -24.52 -18.30 28.98
N TRP A 121 -25.27 -19.23 28.40
CA TRP A 121 -26.04 -18.99 27.17
C TRP A 121 -27.50 -19.44 27.25
N GLU A 122 -28.19 -19.21 28.38
CA GLU A 122 -29.66 -19.34 28.39
C GLU A 122 -30.29 -18.01 27.96
N PRO A 123 -31.21 -18.00 26.97
CA PRO A 123 -31.97 -16.80 26.65
C PRO A 123 -32.89 -16.41 27.83
N PRO A 124 -33.27 -15.13 27.97
CA PRO A 124 -34.11 -14.67 29.07
C PRO A 124 -35.46 -15.39 29.05
N LYS A 125 -35.84 -16.04 30.15
CA LYS A 125 -37.18 -16.63 30.30
C LYS A 125 -38.17 -15.48 30.52
N SER A 126 -39.15 -15.35 29.64
CA SER A 126 -40.24 -14.38 29.78
C SER A 126 -41.12 -14.77 30.96
N PHE A 127 -41.44 -13.79 31.82
CA PHE A 127 -42.46 -13.96 32.85
C PHE A 127 -43.85 -13.74 32.24
N SER A 128 -44.68 -14.78 32.34
CA SER A 128 -46.11 -14.88 32.00
C SER A 128 -46.50 -15.08 30.55
#